data_AF-A0A6P7GZ63-F1
#
_entry.id   AF-A0A6P7GZ63-F1
#
_cell.length_a   1.000
_cell.length_b   1.000
_cell.length_c   1.000
_cell.angle_alpha   90.00
_cell.angle_beta   90.00
_cell.angle_gamma   90.00
#
_symmetry.space_group_name_H-M   'P 1'
#
loop_
_entity.id
_entity.type
_entity.pdbx_description
1 polymer ?
#
loop_
_entity_poly.entity_id
_entity_poly.type
_entity_poly.pdbx_seq_one_letter_code
_entity_poly.pdbx_strand_id
1 'polypeptide(L)' 'MRRRFRISNFQSSTKVRPFCTTMPMGLSSGWNQVQFNLADFTKRAYGTTYMETMRVQVHANVCIRRIYFTDTLIVY' A
#
# COMPACT_ATOMS: atom_id res chain seq x y z
N MET A 1 -0.27 -1.79 18.59
CA MET A 1 0.59 -2.75 17.83
C MET A 1 0.79 -2.19 16.43
N ARG A 2 2.04 -2.02 15.96
CA ARG A 2 2.32 -1.42 14.64
C ARG A 2 2.44 -2.52 13.58
N ARG A 3 1.78 -2.34 12.44
CA ARG A 3 1.79 -3.29 11.31
C ARG A 3 2.25 -2.60 10.03
N ARG A 4 2.78 -3.37 9.09
CA ARG A 4 3.36 -2.87 7.84
C ARG A 4 2.69 -3.52 6.65
N PHE A 5 2.32 -2.73 5.65
CA PHE A 5 2.01 -3.22 4.32
C PHE A 5 3.23 -2.98 3.43
N ARG A 6 3.73 -4.04 2.79
CA ARG A 6 4.83 -3.96 1.82
C ARG A 6 4.29 -4.40 0.48
N ILE A 7 4.28 -3.46 -0.46
CA ILE A 7 3.75 -3.69 -1.80
C ILE A 7 4.91 -3.65 -2.77
N SER A 8 4.97 -4.60 -3.71
CA SER A 8 6.10 -4.71 -4.65
C SER A 8 5.70 -5.36 -5.97
N ASN A 9 6.45 -5.06 -7.02
CA ASN A 9 6.24 -5.60 -8.37
C ASN A 9 6.93 -6.95 -8.64
N PHE A 10 7.79 -7.42 -7.74
CA PHE A 10 8.49 -8.71 -7.88
C PHE A 10 7.84 -9.85 -7.08
N GLN A 11 6.92 -9.53 -6.18
CA GLN A 11 6.13 -10.53 -5.46
C GLN A 11 4.92 -10.94 -6.32
N SER A 12 4.59 -12.22 -6.29
CA SER A 12 3.46 -12.79 -7.05
C SER A 12 2.25 -13.14 -6.19
N SER A 13 2.39 -13.16 -4.87
CA SER A 13 1.32 -13.59 -3.95
C SER A 13 1.24 -12.71 -2.72
N THR A 14 0.01 -12.53 -2.23
CA THR A 14 -0.24 -11.87 -0.95
C THR A 14 0.06 -12.83 0.20
N LYS A 15 0.81 -12.38 1.20
CA LYS A 15 1.05 -13.13 2.44
C LYS A 15 0.79 -12.24 3.64
N VAL A 16 -0.15 -12.65 4.49
CA VAL A 16 -0.50 -11.94 5.72
C VAL A 16 0.27 -12.56 6.88
N ARG A 17 1.09 -11.75 7.56
CA ARG A 17 1.75 -12.13 8.82
C ARG A 17 1.37 -11.11 9.90
N PRO A 18 1.46 -11.46 11.21
CA PRO A 18 0.96 -10.63 12.30
C PRO A 18 1.40 -9.15 12.29
N PHE A 19 2.62 -8.89 11.83
CA PHE A 19 3.22 -7.55 11.78
C PHE A 19 3.48 -7.01 10.37
N CYS A 20 3.40 -7.86 9.34
CA CYS A 20 3.74 -7.48 7.99
C CYS A 20 2.88 -8.24 6.97
N THR A 21 2.17 -7.50 6.12
CA THR A 21 1.50 -8.06 4.95
C THR A 21 2.29 -7.69 3.71
N THR A 22 2.67 -8.69 2.93
CA THR A 22 3.35 -8.51 1.66
C THR A 22 2.36 -8.69 0.52
N MET A 23 2.35 -7.78 -0.45
CA MET A 23 1.36 -7.73 -1.53
C MET A 23 2.02 -7.51 -2.90
N PRO A 24 1.54 -8.19 -3.95
CA PRO A 24 1.93 -7.89 -5.32
C PRO A 24 1.33 -6.56 -5.79
N MET A 25 2.02 -5.87 -6.71
CA MET A 25 1.51 -4.72 -7.46
C MET A 25 1.81 -4.91 -8.93
N GLY A 26 0.75 -5.00 -9.74
CA GLY A 26 0.84 -4.87 -11.18
C GLY A 26 0.96 -3.41 -11.58
N LEU A 27 1.86 -3.11 -12.51
CA LEU A 27 2.03 -1.79 -13.10
C LEU A 27 1.89 -1.91 -14.61
N SER A 28 1.23 -0.95 -15.23
CA SER A 28 1.23 -0.80 -16.69
C SER A 28 2.52 -0.11 -17.15
N SER A 29 2.76 -0.10 -18.46
CA SER A 29 3.82 0.71 -19.04
C SER A 29 3.57 2.21 -18.82
N GLY A 30 4.65 2.95 -18.55
CA GLY A 30 4.59 4.41 -18.36
C GLY A 30 4.21 4.85 -16.94
N TRP A 31 3.47 5.97 -16.85
CA TRP A 31 3.05 6.56 -15.58
C TRP A 31 1.85 5.82 -15.00
N ASN A 32 1.98 5.41 -13.73
CA ASN A 32 0.95 4.70 -13.00
C ASN A 32 0.46 5.54 -11.82
N GLN A 33 -0.85 5.58 -11.59
CA GLN A 33 -1.43 6.08 -10.34
C GLN A 33 -1.82 4.88 -9.47
N VAL A 34 -1.11 4.72 -8.35
CA VAL A 34 -1.40 3.67 -7.39
C VAL A 34 -2.19 4.25 -6.23
N GLN A 35 -3.32 3.62 -5.91
CA GLN A 35 -4.15 3.96 -4.77
C GLN A 35 -4.14 2.81 -3.77
N PHE A 36 -4.02 3.14 -2.49
CA PHE A 36 -3.97 2.14 -1.42
C PHE A 36 -4.93 2.51 -0.31
N ASN A 37 -6.06 1.81 -0.24
CA ASN A 37 -7.06 2.04 0.80
C ASN A 37 -6.59 1.42 2.13
N LEU A 38 -5.90 2.23 2.93
CA LEU A 38 -5.32 1.82 4.21
C LEU A 38 -6.37 1.24 5.18
N ALA A 39 -7.57 1.82 5.21
CA ALA A 39 -8.64 1.38 6.10
C ALA A 39 -9.15 -0.02 5.73
N ASP A 40 -9.50 -0.21 4.47
CA ASP A 40 -10.01 -1.48 3.97
C ASP A 40 -8.94 -2.59 4.05
N PHE A 41 -7.69 -2.31 3.66
CA PHE A 41 -6.61 -3.29 3.78
C PHE A 41 -6.30 -3.67 5.22
N THR A 42 -6.33 -2.72 6.16
CA THR A 42 -6.15 -3.01 7.58
C THR A 42 -7.27 -3.92 8.11
N LYS A 43 -8.52 -3.65 7.71
CA LYS A 43 -9.67 -4.45 8.13
C LYS A 43 -9.61 -5.86 7.56
N ARG A 44 -9.29 -6.02 6.26
CA ARG A 44 -9.22 -7.34 5.61
C ARG A 44 -8.05 -8.19 6.07
N ALA A 45 -6.87 -7.61 6.25
CA ALA A 45 -5.69 -8.37 6.65
C ALA A 45 -5.70 -8.75 8.14
N TYR A 46 -6.29 -7.91 9.00
CA TYR A 46 -6.11 -8.04 10.44
C TYR A 46 -7.39 -7.93 11.29
N GLY A 47 -8.55 -7.67 10.69
CA GLY A 47 -9.82 -7.51 11.41
C GLY A 47 -9.97 -6.22 12.22
N THR A 48 -8.95 -5.35 12.23
CA THR A 48 -8.90 -4.12 13.04
C THR A 48 -9.14 -2.86 12.22
N THR A 49 -9.51 -1.76 12.88
CA THR A 49 -9.69 -0.44 12.25
C THR A 49 -8.33 0.24 12.03
N TYR A 50 -8.18 0.90 10.88
CA TYR A 50 -7.06 1.81 10.64
C TYR A 50 -7.21 3.08 11.49
N MET A 51 -6.11 3.59 12.04
CA MET A 51 -6.08 4.82 12.82
C MET A 51 -5.19 5.86 12.16
N GLU A 52 -3.91 5.54 11.99
CA GLU A 52 -2.91 6.46 11.45
C GLU A 52 -1.80 5.70 10.70
N THR A 53 -1.08 6.45 9.85
CA THR A 53 0.12 5.97 9.18
C THR A 53 1.36 6.60 9.83
N MET A 54 2.20 5.77 10.44
CA MET A 54 3.41 6.24 11.14
C MET A 54 4.57 6.57 10.20
N ARG A 55 4.66 5.89 9.04
CA ARG A 55 5.79 6.01 8.11
C ARG A 55 5.40 5.50 6.73
N VAL A 56 5.84 6.23 5.70
CA VAL A 56 5.87 5.76 4.32
C VAL A 56 7.32 5.61 3.88
N GLN A 57 7.65 4.50 3.22
CA GLN A 57 8.97 4.25 2.67
C GLN A 57 8.83 3.81 1.21
N VAL A 58 9.60 4.43 0.34
CA VAL A 58 9.69 4.07 -1.08
C VAL A 58 11.12 3.60 -1.36
N HIS A 59 11.24 2.44 -2.02
CA HIS A 59 12.53 1.88 -2.43
C HIS A 59 12.94 2.42 -3.80
N ALA A 60 14.19 2.18 -4.19
CA ALA A 60 14.77 2.64 -5.46
C ALA A 60 14.08 2.04 -6.71
N ASN A 61 14.50 2.47 -7.90
CA ASN A 61 13.97 2.10 -9.22
C ASN A 61 12.54 2.60 -9.49
N VAL A 62 12.23 3.83 -9.08
CA VAL A 62 10.96 4.50 -9.37
C VAL A 62 11.16 5.99 -9.59
N CYS A 63 10.38 6.57 -10.51
CA CYS A 63 10.24 8.02 -10.66
C CYS A 63 8.92 8.45 -10.02
N ILE A 64 8.98 9.32 -9.01
CA ILE A 64 7.82 9.74 -8.23
C ILE A 64 7.44 11.16 -8.64
N ARG A 65 6.18 11.34 -9.07
CA ARG A 65 5.65 12.68 -9.33
C ARG A 65 5.04 13.29 -8.07
N ARG A 66 4.16 12.55 -7.38
CA ARG A 66 3.44 13.00 -6.17
C ARG A 66 3.10 11.80 -5.28
N ILE A 67 3.15 12.02 -3.97
CA ILE A 67 2.60 11.12 -2.94
C ILE A 67 1.78 11.99 -2.00
N TYR A 68 0.53 11.60 -1.75
CA TYR A 68 -0.37 12.32 -0.86
C TYR A 68 -1.33 11.34 -0.20
N PHE A 69 -1.88 11.76 0.93
CA PHE A 69 -3.01 11.10 1.59
C PHE A 69 -4.30 11.78 1.19
N THR A 70 -5.39 11.04 1.16
CA THR A 70 -6.74 11.54 0.89
C THR A 70 -7.74 10.69 1.66
N ASP A 71 -8.81 11.32 2.17
CA ASP A 71 -9.89 10.63 2.88
C ASP A 71 -10.87 9.94 1.92
N THR A 72 -10.99 10.47 0.70
CA THR A 72 -11.86 9.94 -0.34
C THR A 72 -11.07 9.53 -1.57
N LEU A 73 -11.61 8.58 -2.32
CA LEU A 73 -11.01 8.12 -3.56
C LEU A 73 -11.17 9.21 -4.63
N ILE A 74 -10.05 9.77 -5.08
CA ILE A 74 -10.06 10.76 -6.15
C ILE A 74 -9.84 10.02 -7.47
N VAL A 75 -10.86 10.06 -8.34
CA VAL A 75 -10.75 9.62 -9.73
C VAL A 75 -10.34 10.84 -10.55
N TYR A 76 -9.22 10.75 -11.25
CA TYR A 76 -8.77 11.73 -12.25
C TYR A 76 -8.94 11.14 -13.65
#